data_AF-A0A167TD63-F1
#
_entry.id   AF-A0A167TD63-F1
#
_cell.length_a   1.000
_cell.length_b   1.000
_cell.length_c   1.000
_cell.angle_alpha   90.00
_cell.angle_beta   90.00
_cell.angle_gamma   90.00
#
_symmetry.space_group_name_H-M   'P 1'
#
loop_
_entity.id
_entity.type
_entity.pdbx_description
1 polymer ?
#
loop_
_entity_poly.entity_id
_entity_poly.type
_entity_poly.pdbx_seq_one_letter_code
_entity_poly.pdbx_strand_id
1 'polypeptide(L)'
;ELEKGSILSFKWIKPVAQRRQGQRSAFAVVKVSSAPAANKLIRRGLYVGGRSNKTRKVISEVQRCFKCQRLNPRHVASTCPCKHEICEYCGENHRSGNCDKRGGDPAEHWCANCKEHGHGASDRLCSAMQAATKAANARAPENMFKYF
;
A
#
# COMPACT_ATOMS: atom_id res chain seq x y z
N GLU A 1 20.85 21.96 -3.67
CA GLU A 1 21.25 20.59 -4.06
C GLU A 1 21.15 19.63 -2.88
N LEU A 2 21.10 18.32 -3.14
CA LEU A 2 21.35 17.29 -2.11
C LEU A 2 22.85 17.07 -1.98
N GLU A 3 23.33 16.78 -0.77
CA GLU A 3 24.74 16.46 -0.57
C GLU A 3 25.09 15.14 -1.27
N LYS A 4 26.28 15.08 -1.87
CA LYS A 4 26.78 13.87 -2.52
C LYS A 4 26.78 12.70 -1.52
N GLY A 5 26.28 11.54 -1.96
CA GLY A 5 26.13 10.36 -1.10
C GLY A 5 24.89 10.35 -0.19
N SER A 6 24.04 11.38 -0.24
CA SER A 6 22.78 11.40 0.54
C SER A 6 21.77 10.33 0.15
N ILE A 7 21.83 9.80 -1.08
CA ILE A 7 20.96 8.72 -1.56
C ILE A 7 21.65 7.39 -1.27
N LEU A 8 21.06 6.61 -0.37
CA LEU A 8 21.59 5.31 0.04
C LEU A 8 21.10 4.18 -0.86
N SER A 9 19.86 4.27 -1.34
CA SER A 9 19.32 3.26 -2.27
C SER A 9 18.17 3.81 -3.08
N PHE A 10 18.00 3.28 -4.29
CA PHE A 10 16.86 3.54 -5.16
C PHE A 10 16.29 2.19 -5.63
N LYS A 11 15.01 1.94 -5.35
CA LYS A 11 14.35 0.67 -5.71
C LYS A 11 13.00 0.92 -6.36
N TRP A 12 12.80 0.36 -7.56
CA TRP A 12 11.47 0.30 -8.17
C TRP A 12 10.56 -0.59 -7.32
N ILE A 13 9.37 -0.08 -6.96
CA ILE A 13 8.39 -0.82 -6.14
C ILE A 13 7.94 -2.09 -6.87
N LYS A 14 7.72 -1.97 -8.20
CA LYS A 14 7.23 -3.05 -9.03
C LYS A 14 8.38 -3.79 -9.72
N PRO A 15 8.53 -5.12 -9.50
CA PRO A 15 9.52 -5.94 -10.20
C PRO A 15 9.31 -5.92 -11.72
N VAL A 16 10.39 -6.08 -12.48
CA VAL A 16 10.35 -6.06 -13.96
C VAL A 16 9.37 -7.09 -14.51
N ALA A 17 9.41 -8.32 -13.99
CA ALA A 17 8.55 -9.43 -14.40
C ALA A 17 7.04 -9.17 -14.21
N GLN A 18 6.66 -8.20 -13.37
CA GLN A 18 5.25 -7.88 -13.12
C GLN A 18 4.77 -6.65 -13.90
N ARG A 19 5.66 -5.96 -14.63
CA ARG A 19 5.29 -4.73 -15.37
C ARG A 19 4.33 -5.08 -16.51
N ARG A 20 3.31 -4.25 -16.70
CA ARG A 20 2.36 -4.44 -17.80
C ARG A 20 3.05 -4.09 -19.12
N GLN A 21 2.71 -4.77 -20.20
CA GLN A 21 3.16 -4.40 -21.54
C GLN A 21 2.76 -2.93 -21.81
N GLY A 22 3.70 -2.13 -22.31
CA GLY A 22 3.48 -0.70 -22.58
C GLY A 22 3.41 0.21 -21.35
N GLN A 23 3.74 -0.26 -20.14
CA GLN A 23 3.75 0.58 -18.93
C GLN A 23 4.80 1.73 -19.05
N ARG A 24 4.33 2.99 -19.03
CA ARG A 24 5.18 4.19 -19.20
C ARG A 24 5.60 4.88 -17.91
N SER A 25 4.97 4.54 -16.79
CA SER A 25 5.21 5.16 -15.47
C SER A 25 5.47 4.10 -14.40
N ALA A 26 6.30 4.44 -13.42
CA ALA A 26 6.60 3.56 -12.29
C ALA A 26 6.86 4.38 -11.02
N PHE A 27 6.67 3.74 -9.87
CA PHE A 27 6.99 4.30 -8.57
C PHE A 27 8.28 3.67 -8.04
N ALA A 28 9.11 4.48 -7.40
CA ALA A 28 10.32 4.05 -6.71
C ALA A 28 10.30 4.50 -5.26
N VAL A 29 10.94 3.72 -4.40
CA VAL A 29 11.29 4.12 -3.04
C VAL A 29 12.75 4.53 -3.05
N VAL A 30 13.01 5.71 -2.48
CA VAL A 30 14.36 6.25 -2.32
C VAL A 30 14.67 6.30 -0.84
N LYS A 31 15.74 5.62 -0.43
CA LYS A 31 16.28 5.71 0.92
C LYS A 31 17.37 6.76 0.93
N VAL A 32 17.31 7.68 1.88
CA VAL A 32 18.31 8.73 2.07
C VAL A 32 18.93 8.64 3.46
N SER A 33 20.08 9.30 3.63
CA SER A 33 20.89 9.24 4.84
C SER A 33 20.30 10.01 6.03
N SER A 34 19.40 10.97 5.80
CA SER A 34 18.91 11.85 6.86
C SER A 34 17.50 12.41 6.59
N ALA A 35 16.80 12.81 7.66
CA ALA A 35 15.50 13.49 7.58
C ALA A 35 15.58 14.83 6.82
N PRO A 36 16.59 15.71 7.00
CA PRO A 36 16.75 16.91 6.18
C PRO A 36 16.87 16.61 4.68
N ALA A 37 17.61 15.57 4.29
CA ALA A 37 17.71 15.14 2.90
C ALA A 37 16.35 14.68 2.35
N ALA A 38 15.60 13.90 3.14
CA ALA A 38 14.26 13.44 2.79
C ALA A 38 13.29 14.62 2.63
N ASN A 39 13.32 15.58 3.57
CA ASN A 39 12.46 16.76 3.54
C ASN A 39 12.78 17.67 2.35
N LYS A 40 14.06 17.80 1.99
CA LYS A 40 14.48 18.51 0.77
C LYS A 40 13.90 17.85 -0.48
N LEU A 41 13.94 16.52 -0.58
CA LEU A 41 13.29 15.76 -1.66
C LEU A 41 11.78 15.98 -1.69
N ILE A 42 11.09 15.88 -0.54
CA ILE A 42 9.63 16.06 -0.46
C ILE A 42 9.22 17.46 -0.92
N ARG A 43 10.02 18.48 -0.62
CA ARG A 43 9.74 19.87 -1.03
C ARG A 43 10.03 20.15 -2.50
N ARG A 44 11.15 19.65 -3.02
CA ARG A 44 11.66 20.03 -4.36
C ARG A 44 11.41 18.99 -5.45
N GLY A 45 11.02 17.78 -5.07
CA GLY A 45 10.97 16.64 -5.97
C GLY A 45 12.34 16.00 -6.20
N LEU A 46 12.37 15.05 -7.11
CA LEU A 46 13.55 14.30 -7.53
C LEU A 46 13.64 14.29 -9.05
N TYR A 47 14.77 14.74 -9.60
CA TYR A 47 15.02 14.68 -11.04
C TYR A 47 15.65 13.34 -11.42
N VAL A 48 14.93 12.53 -12.18
CA VAL A 48 15.37 11.21 -12.65
C VAL A 48 14.85 10.99 -14.07
N GLY A 49 15.70 10.49 -14.97
CA GLY A 49 15.31 10.14 -16.34
C GLY A 49 14.82 11.33 -17.16
N GLY A 50 15.45 12.50 -17.00
CA GLY A 50 15.10 13.71 -17.77
C GLY A 50 13.86 14.45 -17.27
N ARG A 51 13.27 14.04 -16.14
CA ARG A 51 12.01 14.61 -15.62
C ARG A 51 12.11 14.91 -14.13
N SER A 52 11.47 16.00 -13.70
CA SER A 52 11.25 16.30 -12.29
C SER A 52 10.03 15.53 -11.79
N ASN A 53 10.22 14.72 -10.74
CA ASN A 53 9.20 13.86 -10.17
C ASN A 53 8.81 14.34 -8.77
N LYS A 54 7.51 14.39 -8.47
CA LYS A 54 7.03 14.65 -7.11
C LYS A 54 7.43 13.50 -6.20
N THR A 55 7.93 13.82 -5.01
CA THR A 55 8.21 12.82 -3.99
C THR A 55 7.31 13.03 -2.78
N ARG A 56 7.11 11.98 -2.00
CA ARG A 56 6.31 12.01 -0.76
C ARG A 56 6.94 11.08 0.26
N LYS A 57 6.72 11.39 1.53
CA LYS A 57 7.05 10.47 2.63
C LYS A 57 6.33 9.14 2.41
N VAL A 58 7.07 8.04 2.54
CA VAL A 58 6.47 6.70 2.60
C VAL A 58 5.96 6.53 4.04
N ILE A 59 4.65 6.41 4.19
CA ILE A 59 3.99 6.19 5.48
C ILE A 59 3.69 4.70 5.65
N SER A 60 3.63 4.23 6.90
CA SER A 60 3.19 2.86 7.16
C SER A 60 1.67 2.77 6.95
N GLU A 61 1.23 1.90 6.05
CA GLU A 61 -0.18 1.56 5.90
C GLU A 61 -0.59 0.52 6.96
N VAL A 62 -1.89 0.41 7.22
CA VAL A 62 -2.45 -0.69 8.02
C VAL A 62 -2.11 -2.01 7.35
N GLN A 63 -1.58 -2.95 8.12
CA GLN A 63 -1.29 -4.26 7.56
C GLN A 63 -2.59 -5.04 7.37
N ARG A 64 -2.75 -5.66 6.19
CA ARG A 64 -3.81 -6.61 5.91
C ARG A 64 -3.19 -7.98 5.69
N CYS A 65 -3.72 -9.00 6.36
CA CYS A 65 -3.34 -10.36 6.02
C CYS A 65 -4.02 -10.76 4.70
N PHE A 66 -3.24 -10.98 3.63
CA PHE A 66 -3.79 -11.36 2.33
C PHE A 66 -4.46 -12.75 2.30
N LYS A 67 -4.33 -13.56 3.37
CA LYS A 67 -5.04 -14.85 3.50
C LYS A 67 -6.41 -14.68 4.13
N CYS A 68 -6.54 -13.92 5.21
CA CYS A 68 -7.80 -13.83 5.97
C CYS A 68 -8.47 -12.45 5.93
N GLN A 69 -7.89 -11.51 5.18
CA GLN A 69 -8.37 -10.13 5.00
C GLN A 69 -8.40 -9.24 6.24
N ARG A 70 -8.10 -9.78 7.43
CA ARG A 70 -8.10 -9.03 8.70
C ARG A 70 -7.10 -7.88 8.67
N LEU A 71 -7.51 -6.79 9.31
CA LEU A 71 -6.75 -5.54 9.47
C LEU A 71 -5.94 -5.55 10.76
N ASN A 72 -4.67 -5.15 10.67
CA ASN A 72 -3.64 -5.19 11.72
C ASN A 72 -3.59 -6.49 12.57
N PRO A 73 -3.63 -7.69 11.97
CA PRO A 73 -3.44 -8.91 12.73
C PRO A 73 -1.98 -9.09 13.16
N ARG A 74 -1.74 -9.86 14.23
CA ARG A 74 -0.38 -10.30 14.65
C ARG A 74 0.20 -11.44 13.79
N HIS A 75 -0.18 -11.51 12.51
CA HIS A 75 0.31 -12.52 11.57
C HIS A 75 0.28 -11.98 10.14
N VAL A 76 0.99 -12.65 9.24
CA VAL A 76 0.98 -12.38 7.81
C VAL A 76 0.41 -13.60 7.06
N ALA A 77 0.20 -13.50 5.75
CA ALA A 77 -0.40 -14.57 4.97
C ALA A 77 0.31 -15.94 5.12
N SER A 78 1.65 -15.94 5.20
CA SER A 78 2.45 -17.17 5.36
C SER A 78 2.32 -17.83 6.73
N THR A 79 1.99 -17.06 7.78
CA THR A 79 1.82 -17.55 9.16
C THR A 79 0.36 -17.49 9.63
N CYS A 80 -0.57 -17.31 8.68
CA CYS A 80 -1.98 -17.13 9.00
C CYS A 80 -2.63 -18.48 9.36
N PRO A 81 -3.32 -18.58 10.52
CA PRO A 81 -3.93 -19.82 10.99
C PRO A 81 -5.23 -20.19 10.25
N CYS A 82 -5.77 -19.31 9.40
CA CYS A 82 -6.96 -19.60 8.62
C CYS A 82 -6.73 -20.78 7.67
N LYS A 83 -7.67 -21.71 7.61
CA LYS A 83 -7.61 -22.89 6.73
C LYS A 83 -7.75 -22.51 5.25
N HIS A 84 -8.59 -21.54 4.94
CA HIS A 84 -8.88 -21.08 3.59
C HIS A 84 -8.42 -19.64 3.37
N GLU A 85 -8.17 -19.30 2.11
CA GLU A 85 -8.02 -17.91 1.68
C GLU A 85 -9.41 -17.28 1.56
N ILE A 86 -9.57 -16.09 2.13
CA ILE A 86 -10.77 -15.26 2.02
C ILE A 86 -10.54 -14.30 0.86
N CYS A 87 -11.46 -14.28 -0.09
CA CYS A 87 -11.37 -13.43 -1.27
C CYS A 87 -11.48 -11.94 -0.89
N GLU A 88 -10.61 -11.09 -1.42
CA GLU A 88 -10.65 -9.65 -1.17
C GLU A 88 -11.81 -8.93 -1.87
N TYR A 89 -12.42 -9.52 -2.89
CA TYR A 89 -13.53 -8.92 -3.63
C TYR A 89 -14.90 -9.34 -3.09
N CYS A 90 -15.10 -10.61 -2.75
CA CYS A 90 -16.41 -11.13 -2.34
C CYS A 90 -16.45 -11.78 -0.96
N GLY A 91 -15.31 -11.90 -0.26
CA GLY A 91 -15.23 -12.50 1.07
C GLY A 91 -15.47 -14.01 1.14
N GLU A 92 -15.66 -14.70 0.01
CA GLU A 92 -15.83 -16.16 -0.05
C GLU A 92 -14.48 -16.90 0.05
N ASN A 93 -14.54 -18.23 0.25
CA ASN A 93 -13.38 -19.07 0.52
C ASN A 93 -12.64 -19.52 -0.75
N HIS A 94 -11.98 -18.59 -1.44
CA HIS A 94 -11.11 -18.89 -2.57
C HIS A 94 -10.03 -17.82 -2.77
N ARG A 95 -9.04 -18.13 -3.61
CA ARG A 95 -8.01 -17.17 -4.01
C ARG A 95 -8.65 -16.01 -4.77
N SER A 96 -8.28 -14.78 -4.44
CA SER A 96 -8.79 -13.57 -5.12
C SER A 96 -8.44 -13.51 -6.61
N GLY A 97 -7.36 -14.18 -7.02
CA GLY A 97 -6.99 -14.32 -8.43
C GLY A 97 -7.99 -15.12 -9.26
N ASN A 98 -8.78 -15.99 -8.62
CA ASN A 98 -9.78 -16.86 -9.26
C ASN A 98 -11.22 -16.37 -9.00
N CYS A 99 -11.39 -15.11 -8.60
CA CYS A 99 -12.71 -14.56 -8.32
C CYS A 99 -13.37 -14.11 -9.63
N ASP A 100 -14.57 -14.61 -9.92
CA ASP A 100 -15.35 -14.17 -11.09
C ASP A 100 -15.83 -12.71 -10.95
N LYS A 101 -16.05 -12.25 -9.71
CA LYS A 101 -16.44 -10.86 -9.39
C LYS A 101 -15.27 -9.86 -9.55
N ARG A 102 -14.05 -10.34 -9.85
CA ARG A 102 -12.87 -9.49 -10.02
C ARG A 102 -13.01 -8.61 -11.26
N GLY A 103 -13.08 -7.30 -11.05
CA GLY A 103 -13.25 -6.33 -12.14
C GLY A 103 -14.69 -6.25 -12.68
N GLY A 104 -15.64 -6.94 -12.03
CA GLY A 104 -17.07 -6.78 -12.25
C GLY A 104 -17.67 -5.60 -11.46
N ASP A 105 -18.99 -5.62 -11.28
CA ASP A 105 -19.73 -4.56 -10.58
C ASP A 105 -19.33 -4.49 -9.09
N PRO A 106 -18.89 -3.32 -8.58
CA PRO A 106 -18.64 -3.12 -7.16
C PRO A 106 -19.82 -3.48 -6.24
N ALA A 107 -21.07 -3.40 -6.71
CA ALA A 107 -22.25 -3.80 -5.93
C ALA A 107 -22.21 -5.29 -5.53
N GLU A 108 -21.58 -6.15 -6.34
CA GLU A 108 -21.39 -7.57 -6.05
C GLU A 108 -20.21 -7.85 -5.10
N HIS A 109 -19.40 -6.83 -4.83
CA HIS A 109 -18.29 -6.95 -3.90
C HIS A 109 -18.81 -6.96 -2.47
N TRP A 110 -18.08 -7.65 -1.60
CA TRP A 110 -18.38 -7.79 -0.20
C TRP A 110 -17.10 -7.64 0.61
N CYS A 111 -17.15 -6.76 1.61
CA CYS A 111 -16.02 -6.49 2.48
C CYS A 111 -16.04 -7.42 3.70
N ALA A 112 -15.05 -8.30 3.80
CA ALA A 112 -14.88 -9.20 4.95
C ALA A 112 -14.63 -8.46 6.30
N ASN A 113 -14.28 -7.18 6.27
CA ASN A 113 -13.95 -6.39 7.46
C ASN A 113 -15.14 -5.59 8.02
N CYS A 114 -15.88 -4.86 7.18
CA CYS A 114 -17.08 -4.12 7.62
C CYS A 114 -18.40 -4.89 7.40
N LYS A 115 -18.37 -6.00 6.64
CA LYS A 115 -19.53 -6.84 6.33
C LYS A 115 -20.63 -6.10 5.57
N GLU A 116 -20.22 -5.32 4.57
CA GLU A 116 -21.13 -4.59 3.69
C GLU A 116 -20.81 -4.88 2.22
N HIS A 117 -21.83 -4.73 1.38
CA HIS A 117 -21.70 -4.77 -0.08
C HIS A 117 -21.21 -3.44 -0.66
N GLY A 118 -20.84 -3.44 -1.94
CA GLY A 118 -20.43 -2.25 -2.68
C GLY A 118 -18.92 -2.03 -2.77
N HIS A 119 -18.14 -2.77 -1.98
CA HIS A 119 -16.68 -2.72 -2.02
C HIS A 119 -16.03 -3.99 -1.47
N GLY A 120 -14.78 -4.23 -1.87
CA GLY A 120 -13.95 -5.33 -1.36
C GLY A 120 -13.14 -4.96 -0.11
N ALA A 121 -12.55 -5.96 0.54
CA ALA A 121 -11.74 -5.81 1.75
C ALA A 121 -10.47 -4.94 1.57
N SER A 122 -10.06 -4.66 0.33
CA SER A 122 -8.92 -3.80 0.00
C SER A 122 -9.27 -2.31 -0.14
N ASP A 123 -10.55 -1.93 -0.03
CA ASP A 123 -10.96 -0.55 -0.20
C ASP A 123 -10.41 0.34 0.94
N ARG A 124 -9.79 1.45 0.57
CA ARG A 124 -9.26 2.46 1.50
C ARG A 124 -10.34 3.36 2.08
N LEU A 125 -11.52 3.40 1.47
CA LEU A 125 -12.68 4.16 1.94
C LEU A 125 -13.60 3.34 2.86
N CYS A 126 -13.34 2.04 3.00
CA CYS A 126 -14.03 1.19 3.97
C CYS A 126 -13.92 1.77 5.39
N SER A 127 -15.05 1.87 6.10
CA SER A 127 -15.11 2.38 7.48
C SER A 127 -14.17 1.61 8.43
N ALA A 128 -14.12 0.29 8.31
CA ALA A 128 -13.20 -0.56 9.09
C ALA A 128 -11.73 -0.28 8.76
N MET A 129 -11.39 -0.04 7.49
CA MET A 129 -10.03 0.33 7.06
C MET A 129 -9.63 1.70 7.59
N GLN A 130 -10.52 2.68 7.52
CA GLN A 130 -10.27 4.03 8.04
C GLN A 130 -10.09 4.01 9.56
N ALA A 131 -10.94 3.28 10.28
CA ALA A 131 -10.82 3.11 11.74
C ALA A 131 -9.48 2.46 12.12
N ALA A 132 -9.10 1.37 11.43
CA ALA A 132 -7.81 0.71 11.64
C ALA A 132 -6.62 1.63 11.31
N THR A 133 -6.75 2.46 10.27
CA THR A 133 -5.72 3.43 9.84
C THR A 133 -5.55 4.53 10.87
N LYS A 134 -6.66 5.07 11.39
CA LYS A 134 -6.65 6.04 12.48
C LYS A 134 -5.99 5.46 13.73
N ALA A 135 -6.34 4.23 14.12
CA ALA A 135 -5.74 3.55 15.27
C ALA A 135 -4.24 3.27 15.08
N ALA A 136 -3.80 2.91 13.87
CA ALA A 136 -2.39 2.72 13.55
C ALA A 136 -1.63 4.05 13.62
N ASN A 137 -2.17 5.11 13.02
CA ASN A 137 -1.55 6.44 13.05
C ASN A 137 -1.52 7.05 14.46
N ALA A 138 -2.47 6.72 15.34
CA ALA A 138 -2.40 7.13 16.74
C ALA A 138 -1.19 6.53 17.49
N ARG A 139 -0.72 5.36 17.08
CA ARG A 139 0.48 4.70 17.62
C ARG A 139 1.78 5.13 16.93
N ALA A 140 1.66 5.68 15.72
CA ALA A 140 2.74 6.12 14.84
C ALA A 140 2.41 7.51 14.28
N PRO A 141 2.41 8.57 15.13
CA PRO A 141 1.96 9.90 14.74
C PRO A 141 2.81 10.52 13.63
N GLU A 142 4.02 10.01 13.40
CA GLU A 142 4.88 10.42 12.29
C GLU A 142 4.23 10.22 10.92
N ASN A 143 3.31 9.27 10.77
CA ASN A 143 2.55 9.07 9.53
C ASN A 143 1.63 10.25 9.18
N MET A 144 1.27 11.06 10.17
CA MET A 144 0.38 12.21 9.98
C MET A 144 1.13 13.47 9.50
N PHE A 145 2.46 13.47 9.55
CA PHE A 145 3.27 14.59 9.09
C PHE A 145 3.72 14.42 7.64
N LYS A 146 3.69 15.52 6.90
CA LYS A 146 4.21 15.59 5.52
C LYS A 146 5.72 15.31 5.44
N TYR A 147 6.45 15.68 6.49
CA TYR A 147 7.91 15.63 6.58
C TYR A 147 8.35 14.56 7.60
N PHE A 148 9.63 14.18 7.51
CA PHE A 148 10.32 13.40 8.51
C PHE A 148 10.77 14.28 9.67
#